data_AF-A0A1W9RFR7-F1
#
_entry.id   AF-A0A1W9RFR7-F1
#
_cell.length_a   1.000
_cell.length_b   1.000
_cell.length_c   1.000
_cell.angle_alpha   90.00
_cell.angle_beta   90.00
_cell.angle_gamma   90.00
#
_symmetry.space_group_name_H-M   'P 1'
#
loop_
_entity.id
_entity.type
_entity.pdbx_description
1 polymer ?
#
loop_
_entity_poly.entity_id
_entity_poly.type
_entity_poly.pdbx_seq_one_letter_code
_entity_poly.pdbx_strand_id
1 'polypeptide(L)'
;MSRPHEIPENELIRYIEMMMPLGFTAKALSIELGFSADYIKTRAQRSEAVKDAIIKSRLAHTSAVMKTFNQVLLDPGHEKWSMTVAERVASRYMADEEPRESGGSDGSVDVEAAADKVIGDLGEKR
;
A
#
# COMPACT_ATOMS: atom_id res chain seq x y z
N MET A 1 14.68 -29.07 -21.50
CA MET A 1 14.67 -27.96 -20.51
C MET A 1 13.82 -26.85 -21.09
N SER A 2 12.62 -26.64 -20.57
CA SER A 2 11.70 -25.59 -21.05
C SER A 2 12.25 -24.23 -20.63
N ARG A 3 12.34 -23.27 -21.57
CA ARG A 3 12.72 -21.89 -21.26
C ARG A 3 11.74 -21.35 -20.19
N PRO A 4 12.20 -20.60 -19.18
CA PRO A 4 11.28 -19.90 -18.28
C PRO A 4 10.38 -19.01 -19.14
N HIS A 5 9.07 -19.19 -19.00
CA HIS A 5 8.09 -18.44 -19.77
C HIS A 5 8.07 -17.01 -19.22
N GLU A 6 8.77 -16.10 -19.89
CA GLU A 6 8.84 -14.69 -19.49
C GLU A 6 7.75 -13.91 -20.20
N ILE A 7 7.07 -13.02 -19.47
CA ILE A 7 6.07 -12.12 -20.08
C ILE A 7 6.80 -11.14 -20.99
N PRO A 8 6.35 -10.96 -22.25
CA PRO A 8 6.84 -9.91 -23.14
C PRO A 8 6.82 -8.53 -22.46
N GLU A 9 7.87 -7.72 -22.67
CA GLU A 9 8.03 -6.46 -21.95
C GLU A 9 6.85 -5.50 -22.13
N ASN A 10 6.33 -5.39 -23.35
CA ASN A 10 5.17 -4.58 -23.69
C ASN A 10 3.90 -5.04 -22.94
N GLU A 11 3.70 -6.35 -22.78
CA GLU A 11 2.57 -6.89 -22.03
C GLU A 11 2.73 -6.66 -20.53
N LEU A 12 3.95 -6.82 -20.01
CA LEU A 12 4.26 -6.54 -18.62
C LEU A 12 3.99 -5.07 -18.27
N ILE A 13 4.42 -4.14 -19.13
CA ILE A 13 4.13 -2.72 -18.99
C ILE A 13 2.62 -2.48 -18.99
N ARG A 14 1.87 -3.12 -19.89
CA ARG A 14 0.40 -3.00 -19.94
C ARG A 14 -0.25 -3.48 -18.64
N TYR A 15 0.20 -4.60 -18.06
CA TYR A 15 -0.31 -5.08 -16.77
C TYR A 15 0.01 -4.10 -15.63
N ILE A 16 1.23 -3.54 -15.62
CA ILE A 16 1.64 -2.53 -14.64
C ILE A 16 0.75 -1.29 -14.73
N GLU A 17 0.58 -0.72 -15.92
CA GLU A 17 -0.20 0.49 -16.16
C GLU A 17 -1.70 0.29 -15.89
N MET A 18 -2.22 -0.93 -15.97
CA MET A 18 -3.62 -1.24 -15.68
C MET A 18 -3.87 -1.49 -14.19
N MET A 19 -3.02 -2.29 -13.54
CA MET A 19 -3.29 -2.82 -12.20
C MET A 19 -2.72 -1.94 -11.08
N MET A 20 -1.52 -1.39 -11.26
CA MET A 20 -0.88 -0.61 -10.20
C MET A 20 -1.61 0.70 -9.86
N PRO A 21 -2.24 1.43 -10.81
CA PRO A 21 -3.09 2.58 -10.45
C PRO A 21 -4.28 2.23 -9.57
N LEU A 22 -4.72 0.97 -9.57
CA LEU A 22 -5.80 0.45 -8.72
C LEU A 22 -5.33 0.04 -7.32
N GLY A 23 -4.04 0.21 -7.01
CA GLY A 23 -3.47 -0.10 -5.69
C GLY A 23 -2.71 -1.42 -5.62
N PHE A 24 -2.55 -2.15 -6.73
CA PHE A 24 -1.71 -3.35 -6.73
C PHE A 24 -0.23 -2.97 -6.55
N THR A 25 0.43 -3.65 -5.62
CA THR A 25 1.89 -3.55 -5.50
C THR A 25 2.57 -4.39 -6.57
N ALA A 26 3.83 -4.07 -6.92
CA ALA A 26 4.61 -4.90 -7.85
C ALA A 26 4.76 -6.35 -7.36
N LYS A 27 4.78 -6.56 -6.04
CA LYS A 27 4.80 -7.88 -5.41
C LYS A 27 3.48 -8.63 -5.66
N ALA A 28 2.35 -7.99 -5.33
CA ALA A 28 1.03 -8.57 -5.52
C ALA A 28 0.76 -8.88 -6.99
N LEU A 29 1.11 -7.97 -7.89
CA LEU A 29 0.96 -8.17 -9.33
C LEU A 29 1.86 -9.30 -9.85
N SER A 30 3.07 -9.48 -9.31
CA SER A 30 3.93 -10.60 -9.70
C SER A 30 3.31 -11.96 -9.32
N ILE A 31 2.72 -12.04 -8.13
CA ILE A 31 2.03 -13.25 -7.65
C ILE A 31 0.77 -13.53 -8.48
N GLU A 32 -0.03 -12.49 -8.76
CA GLU A 32 -1.24 -12.59 -9.58
C GLU A 32 -0.94 -13.11 -11.00
N LEU A 33 0.20 -12.70 -11.56
CA LEU A 33 0.67 -13.17 -12.87
C LEU A 33 1.30 -14.58 -12.83
N GLY A 34 1.36 -15.23 -11.67
CA GLY A 34 1.90 -16.58 -11.49
C GLY A 34 3.44 -16.64 -11.39
N PHE A 35 4.09 -15.52 -11.07
CA PHE A 35 5.54 -15.42 -10.93
C PHE A 35 5.98 -15.29 -9.47
N SER A 36 7.29 -15.36 -9.23
CA SER A 36 7.85 -15.07 -7.91
C SER A 36 7.54 -13.63 -7.48
N ALA A 37 7.42 -13.41 -6.18
CA ALA A 37 7.14 -12.11 -5.57
C ALA A 37 8.05 -10.97 -6.06
N ASP A 38 9.28 -11.28 -6.46
CA ASP A 38 10.27 -10.31 -6.90
C ASP A 38 10.34 -10.15 -8.43
N TYR A 39 9.54 -10.88 -9.21
CA TYR A 39 9.66 -10.93 -10.67
C TYR A 39 9.63 -9.54 -11.32
N ILE A 40 8.59 -8.74 -11.04
CA ILE A 40 8.49 -7.37 -11.61
C ILE A 40 9.64 -6.48 -11.15
N LYS A 41 10.11 -6.63 -9.91
CA LYS A 41 11.25 -5.88 -9.37
C LYS A 41 12.54 -6.25 -10.11
N THR A 42 12.77 -7.54 -10.37
CA THR A 42 13.90 -8.02 -11.18
C THR A 42 13.81 -7.53 -12.62
N ARG A 43 12.62 -7.49 -13.21
CA ARG A 43 12.41 -6.94 -14.56
C ARG A 43 12.73 -5.43 -14.61
N ALA A 44 12.30 -4.66 -13.61
CA ALA A 44 12.59 -3.23 -13.51
C ALA A 44 14.09 -2.91 -13.35
N GLN A 45 14.88 -3.81 -12.75
CA GLN A 45 16.35 -3.65 -12.68
C GLN A 45 17.04 -3.78 -14.04
N ARG A 46 16.38 -4.41 -15.02
CA ARG A 46 16.95 -4.71 -16.34
C ARG A 46 16.34 -3.87 -17.46
N SER A 47 15.21 -3.21 -17.20
CA SER A 47 14.46 -2.45 -18.20
C SER A 47 14.00 -1.12 -17.61
N GLU A 48 14.53 -0.03 -18.17
CA GLU A 48 14.12 1.32 -17.77
C GLU A 48 12.65 1.57 -18.12
N ALA A 49 12.15 1.02 -19.23
CA ALA A 49 10.74 1.15 -19.61
C ALA A 49 9.78 0.51 -18.58
N VAL A 50 10.14 -0.66 -18.04
CA VAL A 50 9.37 -1.30 -16.95
C VAL A 50 9.44 -0.45 -15.67
N LYS A 51 10.62 0.08 -15.34
CA LYS A 51 10.80 0.95 -14.18
C LYS A 51 9.99 2.24 -14.30
N ASP A 52 10.00 2.88 -15.47
CA ASP A 52 9.22 4.08 -15.76
C ASP A 52 7.72 3.80 -15.65
N ALA A 53 7.25 2.67 -16.18
CA ALA A 53 5.85 2.25 -16.06
C ALA A 53 5.43 2.10 -14.59
N ILE A 54 6.29 1.52 -13.74
CA ILE A 54 6.02 1.39 -12.29
C ILE A 54 5.94 2.76 -11.64
N ILE A 55 6.90 3.65 -11.90
CA ILE A 55 6.95 5.00 -11.30
C ILE A 55 5.71 5.80 -11.72
N LYS A 56 5.40 5.82 -13.01
CA LYS A 56 4.22 6.51 -13.56
C LYS A 56 2.92 5.98 -12.96
N SER A 57 2.80 4.66 -12.83
CA SER A 57 1.60 4.04 -12.25
C SER A 57 1.44 4.33 -10.76
N ARG A 58 2.55 4.37 -10.00
CA ARG A 58 2.54 4.78 -8.59
C ARG A 58 2.12 6.24 -8.44
N LEU A 59 2.68 7.14 -9.26
CA LEU A 59 2.29 8.55 -9.25
C LEU A 59 0.79 8.73 -9.58
N ALA A 60 0.28 7.99 -10.56
CA ALA A 60 -1.14 7.99 -10.90
C ALA A 60 -2.01 7.51 -9.73
N HIS A 61 -1.62 6.43 -9.06
CA HIS A 61 -2.32 5.93 -7.86
C HIS A 61 -2.32 6.98 -6.74
N THR A 62 -1.16 7.52 -6.37
CA THR A 62 -1.05 8.53 -5.31
C THR A 62 -1.85 9.79 -5.65
N SER A 63 -1.85 10.22 -6.92
CA SER A 63 -2.65 11.35 -7.37
C SER A 63 -4.15 11.09 -7.23
N ALA A 64 -4.61 9.89 -7.59
CA ALA A 64 -6.01 9.49 -7.45
C ALA A 64 -6.44 9.40 -5.97
N VAL A 65 -5.59 8.83 -5.11
CA VAL A 65 -5.80 8.79 -3.66
C VAL A 65 -5.88 10.19 -3.07
N MET A 66 -4.92 11.07 -3.41
CA MET A 66 -4.92 12.46 -2.93
C MET A 66 -6.14 13.25 -3.40
N LYS A 67 -6.56 13.07 -4.66
CA LYS A 67 -7.78 13.69 -5.18
C LYS A 67 -9.01 13.23 -4.39
N THR A 68 -9.10 11.93 -4.11
CA THR A 68 -10.22 11.35 -3.36
C THR A 68 -10.20 11.84 -1.90
N PHE A 69 -9.03 11.88 -1.28
CA PHE A 69 -8.84 12.41 0.07
C PHE A 69 -9.27 13.88 0.16
N ASN A 70 -8.82 14.73 -0.77
CA ASN A 70 -9.24 16.13 -0.84
C ASN A 70 -10.76 16.26 -1.03
N GLN A 71 -11.37 15.40 -1.84
CA GLN A 71 -12.81 15.40 -2.02
C GLN A 71 -13.57 15.05 -0.73
N VAL A 72 -13.04 14.11 0.06
CA VAL A 72 -13.59 13.77 1.37
C VAL A 72 -13.43 14.93 2.34
N LEU A 73 -12.28 15.60 2.39
CA LEU A 73 -12.08 16.78 3.25
C LEU A 73 -12.99 17.96 2.88
N LEU A 74 -13.41 18.06 1.63
CA LEU A 74 -14.34 19.09 1.18
C LEU A 74 -15.81 18.72 1.42
N ASP A 75 -16.11 17.50 1.87
CA ASP A 75 -17.45 17.11 2.28
C ASP A 75 -17.81 17.78 3.63
N PRO A 76 -18.89 18.57 3.72
CA PRO A 76 -19.34 19.20 4.97
C PRO A 76 -19.64 18.19 6.09
N GLY A 77 -19.86 16.92 5.77
CA GLY A 77 -20.05 15.83 6.74
C GLY A 77 -18.77 15.19 7.25
N HIS A 78 -17.61 15.50 6.66
CA HIS A 78 -16.37 14.79 6.97
C HIS A 78 -15.89 15.05 8.41
N GLU A 79 -16.09 16.25 8.96
CA GLU A 79 -15.66 16.60 10.32
C GLU A 79 -16.24 15.65 11.37
N LYS A 80 -17.49 15.18 11.19
CA LYS A 80 -18.15 14.24 12.11
C LYS A 80 -17.52 12.85 12.09
N TRP A 81 -17.16 12.34 10.91
CA TRP A 81 -16.50 11.03 10.82
C TRP A 81 -15.01 11.16 11.20
N SER A 82 -14.32 12.22 10.80
CA SER A 82 -12.93 12.50 11.20
C SER A 82 -12.76 12.56 12.72
N MET A 83 -13.66 13.26 13.43
CA MET A 83 -13.70 13.25 14.90
C MET A 83 -13.94 11.86 15.46
N THR A 84 -14.92 11.12 14.91
CA THR A 84 -15.23 9.75 15.38
C THR A 84 -14.05 8.79 15.19
N VAL A 85 -13.27 8.93 14.11
CA VAL A 85 -12.05 8.14 13.88
C VAL A 85 -10.94 8.58 14.82
N ALA A 86 -10.70 9.88 14.97
CA ALA A 86 -9.69 10.43 15.87
C ALA A 86 -9.96 10.05 17.33
N GLU A 87 -11.21 10.13 17.79
CA GLU A 87 -11.65 9.70 19.13
C GLU A 87 -11.47 8.19 19.34
N ARG A 88 -11.76 7.36 18.33
CA ARG A 88 -11.51 5.91 18.40
C ARG A 88 -10.02 5.57 18.44
N VAL A 89 -9.19 6.30 17.69
CA VAL A 89 -7.74 6.12 17.71
C VAL A 89 -7.18 6.57 19.07
N ALA A 90 -7.55 7.76 19.55
CA ALA A 90 -7.14 8.28 20.85
C ALA A 90 -7.56 7.34 21.99
N SER A 91 -8.79 6.82 21.97
CA SER A 91 -9.29 5.89 22.97
C SER A 91 -8.55 4.54 22.96
N ARG A 92 -8.03 4.11 21.81
CA ARG A 92 -7.16 2.91 21.73
C ARG A 92 -5.78 3.18 22.32
N TYR A 93 -5.17 4.33 22.03
CA TYR A 93 -3.88 4.71 22.63
C TYR A 93 -3.97 4.93 24.15
N MET A 94 -5.05 5.54 24.63
CA MET A 94 -5.27 5.77 26.06
C MET A 94 -5.68 4.49 26.83
N ALA A 95 -6.21 3.48 26.15
CA ALA A 95 -6.54 2.19 26.77
C ALA A 95 -5.34 1.23 26.89
N ASP A 96 -4.26 1.48 26.15
CA ASP A 96 -3.01 0.72 26.21
C ASP A 96 -1.99 1.30 27.22
N GLU A 97 -2.34 2.39 27.94
CA GLU A 97 -1.59 2.90 29.10
C GLU A 97 -2.00 2.17 30.40
N GLU A 98 -1.74 0.87 30.49
CA GLU A 98 -1.33 0.34 31.80
C GLU A 98 0.08 0.85 32.10
N PRO A 99 0.40 1.26 33.33
CA PRO A 99 1.69 1.86 33.66
C PRO A 99 2.78 0.78 33.48
N ARG A 100 3.38 0.74 32.29
CA ARG A 100 4.62 0.00 32.07
C ARG A 100 5.69 0.72 32.86
N GLU A 101 6.21 0.04 33.88
CA GLU A 101 7.42 0.46 34.59
C GLU A 101 8.47 0.90 33.56
N SER A 102 9.01 2.09 33.77
CA SER A 102 9.99 2.76 32.94
C SER A 102 11.30 1.95 32.89
N GLY A 103 11.35 0.96 32.01
CA GLY A 103 12.56 0.29 31.55
C GLY A 103 12.81 0.72 30.11
N GLY A 104 13.81 1.57 29.92
CA GLY A 104 14.09 2.20 28.62
C GLY A 104 14.31 1.22 27.48
N SER A 105 13.79 1.57 26.31
CA SER A 105 14.37 1.15 25.03
C SER A 105 13.82 2.00 23.89
N ASP A 106 14.67 2.16 22.89
CA ASP A 106 14.66 3.00 21.70
C ASP A 106 13.30 3.12 20.98
N GLY A 107 12.80 4.36 20.89
CA GLY A 107 11.48 4.72 20.36
C GLY A 107 11.40 4.70 18.83
N SER A 108 11.57 3.52 18.22
CA SER A 108 11.20 3.29 16.82
C SER A 108 9.90 2.49 16.78
N VAL A 109 8.77 3.19 16.72
CA VAL A 109 7.51 2.56 16.32
C VAL A 109 7.63 2.29 14.82
N ASP A 110 7.72 1.03 14.44
CA ASP A 110 7.73 0.61 13.05
C ASP A 110 6.33 0.84 12.45
N VAL A 111 6.16 2.03 11.88
CA VAL A 111 4.90 2.53 11.31
C VAL A 111 4.37 1.60 10.22
N GLU A 112 5.25 0.87 9.53
CA GLU A 112 4.90 -0.04 8.45
C GLU A 112 4.17 -1.28 8.99
N ALA A 113 4.66 -1.85 10.10
CA ALA A 113 4.02 -2.99 10.76
C ALA A 113 2.66 -2.63 11.38
N ALA A 114 2.51 -1.40 11.88
CA ALA A 114 1.24 -0.92 12.44
C ALA A 114 0.18 -0.72 11.35
N ALA A 115 0.57 -0.23 10.17
CA ALA A 115 -0.32 -0.03 9.04
C ALA A 115 -0.83 -1.38 8.47
N ASP A 116 0.05 -2.37 8.33
CA ASP A 116 -0.31 -3.71 7.83
C ASP A 116 -1.35 -4.39 8.73
N LYS A 117 -1.25 -4.22 10.06
CA LYS A 117 -2.22 -4.77 11.02
C LYS A 117 -3.59 -4.11 10.91
N VAL A 118 -3.64 -2.78 10.75
CA VAL A 118 -4.92 -2.06 10.61
C VAL A 118 -5.64 -2.45 9.31
N ILE A 119 -4.89 -2.66 8.22
CA ILE A 119 -5.44 -3.13 6.94
C ILE A 119 -5.97 -4.57 7.07
N GLY A 120 -5.24 -5.46 7.75
CA GLY A 120 -5.69 -6.82 8.04
C GLY A 120 -7.00 -6.86 8.84
N ASP A 121 -7.08 -6.08 9.92
CA ASP A 121 -8.25 -6.00 10.80
C ASP A 121 -9.51 -5.42 10.10
N LEU A 122 -9.33 -4.66 9.00
CA LEU A 122 -10.42 -4.14 8.16
C LEU A 122 -10.90 -5.14 7.09
N GLY A 123 -10.05 -6.09 6.69
CA GLY A 123 -10.39 -7.14 5.73
C GLY A 123 -11.25 -8.27 6.32
N GLU A 124 -11.12 -8.57 7.62
CA GLU A 124 -11.87 -9.63 8.30
C GLU A 124 -13.33 -9.27 8.66
N LYS A 125 -13.76 -8.02 8.46
CA LYS A 125 -15.15 -7.59 8.74
C LYS A 125 -16.06 -7.51 7.52
N ARG A 126 -15.71 -8.20 6.42
CA ARG A 126 -16.58 -8.38 5.24
C ARG A 126 -17.10 -9.80 5.13
#